data_AF-A0A5C6SPA3-F1
#
_entry.id   AF-A0A5C6SPA3-F1
#
_cell.length_a   1.000
_cell.length_b   1.000
_cell.length_c   1.000
_cell.angle_alpha   90.00
_cell.angle_beta   90.00
_cell.angle_gamma   90.00
#
_symmetry.space_group_name_H-M   'P 1'
#
loop_
_entity.id
_entity.type
_entity.pdbx_description
1 polymer ?
#
loop_
_entity_poly.entity_id
_entity_poly.type
_entity_poly.pdbx_seq_one_letter_code
_entity_poly.pdbx_strand_id
1 'polypeptide(L)'
;MSNYSIFTEATRILNEVLLQDPRLQLPDSFVKAAERVKFVGEDDQPSVLTPLKITESSAALNALVATTANVVAAERYGINYQNVEINTDLATLFLESVLLPTIGGKHFMQNNKMLAELAKMDIHQMSKPVRRYATNVYRTKDGRWYHLHGSMNALPTMEMLGVEDSDVSTEEAFEIYAKKVAQWDSKDIEKVANEKYKQAGVVCYTPEEFFASEHGKIMSEEPLWTSTRVPAPKKPWPEARDSESYSPLAGIRVLDLSRVIAAPAVSKILSVLGADVIRVSCSRLPEYAATMPDLQTGKRDVEIDLKTIEGRQTLSELLKEADVLVDGYRPGALAKLGFDSKSLRELSPSLIYMRENCYGFKGPLSYRSGWQQISDCLVGLSYLQGKFLGLDEAVVPLFPNSDYQTGLVGATAAVQALLARTKEDVTFDIDISLTQYNIWYYRLGLYSEDQQKTLRSRDLQFNPRHYDDMSALVGKTHQSLQKIRPEMFKHPEYFWDMSGKEYGLDGDFKVLAPAFKFEKSSIGWKVPTGRRGRSKAEWVL
;
A
#
# COMPACT_ATOMS: atom_id res chain seq x y z
N MET A 1 -22.97 9.70 -18.58
CA MET A 1 -22.56 8.49 -17.84
C MET A 1 -23.67 7.45 -17.66
N SER A 2 -24.86 7.58 -18.28
CA SER A 2 -26.09 6.86 -17.86
C SER A 2 -26.04 5.32 -17.82
N ASN A 3 -25.02 4.67 -18.41
CA ASN A 3 -24.89 3.21 -18.46
C ASN A 3 -23.61 2.69 -17.78
N TYR A 4 -22.77 3.54 -17.19
CA TYR A 4 -21.58 3.11 -16.46
C TYR A 4 -21.89 3.03 -14.97
N SER A 5 -21.41 1.98 -14.31
CA SER A 5 -21.57 1.76 -12.87
C SER A 5 -20.28 1.17 -12.31
N ILE A 6 -19.81 1.73 -11.21
CA ILE A 6 -18.71 1.21 -10.39
C ILE A 6 -19.04 -0.24 -9.99
N PHE A 7 -20.29 -0.55 -9.64
CA PHE A 7 -20.68 -1.89 -9.20
C PHE A 7 -20.52 -2.91 -10.33
N THR A 8 -21.02 -2.57 -11.52
CA THR A 8 -20.89 -3.43 -12.70
C THR A 8 -19.44 -3.62 -13.10
N GLU A 9 -18.65 -2.55 -13.13
CA GLU A 9 -17.24 -2.65 -13.53
C GLU A 9 -16.38 -3.37 -12.47
N ALA A 10 -16.61 -3.14 -11.17
CA ALA A 10 -15.93 -3.90 -10.10
C ALA A 10 -16.29 -5.40 -10.16
N THR A 11 -17.55 -5.73 -10.47
CA THR A 11 -17.99 -7.12 -10.70
C THR A 11 -17.25 -7.74 -11.89
N ARG A 12 -17.13 -7.00 -13.00
CA ARG A 12 -16.37 -7.44 -14.18
C ARG A 12 -14.89 -7.66 -13.85
N ILE A 13 -14.26 -6.72 -13.15
CA ILE A 13 -12.85 -6.83 -12.74
C ILE A 13 -12.65 -8.06 -11.85
N LEU A 14 -13.53 -8.31 -10.88
CA LEU A 14 -13.45 -9.51 -10.03
C LEU A 14 -13.60 -10.80 -10.86
N ASN A 15 -14.71 -10.91 -11.60
CA ASN A 15 -15.13 -12.20 -12.19
C ASN A 15 -14.46 -12.53 -13.51
N GLU A 16 -14.06 -11.54 -14.29
CA GLU A 16 -13.53 -11.72 -15.65
C GLU A 16 -12.05 -11.36 -15.79
N VAL A 17 -11.49 -10.58 -14.86
CA VAL A 17 -10.06 -10.20 -14.90
C VAL A 17 -9.27 -10.94 -13.82
N LEU A 18 -9.65 -10.80 -12.56
CA LEU A 18 -8.90 -11.37 -11.44
C LEU A 18 -9.08 -12.88 -11.35
N LEU A 19 -10.33 -13.35 -11.27
CA LEU A 19 -10.64 -14.78 -11.09
C LEU A 19 -10.35 -15.65 -12.33
N GLN A 20 -10.19 -15.03 -13.50
CA GLN A 20 -9.88 -15.74 -14.75
C GLN A 20 -8.42 -15.64 -15.16
N ASP A 21 -7.55 -14.94 -14.41
CA ASP A 21 -6.13 -14.88 -14.76
C ASP A 21 -5.45 -16.21 -14.35
N PRO A 22 -5.09 -17.08 -15.31
CA PRO A 22 -4.53 -18.39 -15.00
C PRO A 22 -3.15 -18.27 -14.33
N ARG A 23 -2.47 -17.13 -14.48
CA ARG A 23 -1.15 -16.89 -13.89
C ARG A 23 -1.22 -16.74 -12.37
N LEU A 24 -2.38 -16.35 -11.83
CA LEU A 24 -2.63 -16.23 -10.39
C LEU A 24 -2.94 -17.57 -9.72
N GLN A 25 -3.26 -18.60 -10.50
CA GLN A 25 -3.52 -19.97 -10.01
C GLN A 25 -4.55 -20.01 -8.87
N LEU A 26 -5.62 -19.21 -8.98
CA LEU A 26 -6.69 -19.17 -8.00
C LEU A 26 -7.54 -20.45 -8.11
N PRO A 27 -7.86 -21.13 -6.99
CA PRO A 27 -8.66 -22.35 -7.03
C PRO A 27 -10.13 -22.08 -7.37
N ASP A 28 -10.83 -23.05 -7.97
CA ASP A 28 -12.27 -22.96 -8.32
C ASP A 28 -13.18 -22.60 -7.12
N SER A 29 -12.75 -22.91 -5.90
CA SER A 29 -13.47 -22.51 -4.68
C SER A 29 -13.59 -21.00 -4.55
N PHE A 30 -12.62 -20.22 -5.06
CA PHE A 30 -12.66 -18.77 -5.03
C PHE A 30 -13.70 -18.24 -6.01
N VAL A 31 -13.80 -18.82 -7.21
CA VAL A 31 -14.84 -18.49 -8.20
C VAL A 31 -16.22 -18.72 -7.60
N LYS A 32 -16.44 -19.89 -6.98
CA LYS A 32 -17.73 -20.23 -6.34
C LYS A 32 -18.07 -19.32 -5.15
N ALA A 33 -17.08 -18.94 -4.34
CA ALA A 33 -17.31 -18.03 -3.22
C ALA A 33 -17.59 -16.59 -3.68
N ALA A 34 -17.02 -16.17 -4.82
CA ALA A 34 -17.25 -14.84 -5.39
C ALA A 34 -18.70 -14.63 -5.86
N GLU A 35 -19.44 -15.71 -6.16
CA GLU A 35 -20.89 -15.64 -6.44
C GLU A 35 -21.71 -15.08 -5.26
N ARG A 36 -21.12 -15.05 -4.05
CA ARG A 36 -21.73 -14.48 -2.84
C ARG A 36 -21.37 -13.03 -2.58
N VAL A 37 -20.57 -12.42 -3.45
CA VAL A 37 -20.18 -11.01 -3.34
C VAL A 37 -21.28 -10.11 -3.91
N LYS A 38 -21.62 -9.07 -3.16
CA LYS A 38 -22.48 -7.98 -3.59
C LYS A 38 -21.79 -6.65 -3.36
N PHE A 39 -21.68 -5.83 -4.40
CA PHE A 39 -21.24 -4.44 -4.28
C PHE A 39 -22.41 -3.56 -3.82
N VAL A 40 -22.14 -2.69 -2.85
CA VAL A 40 -23.08 -1.73 -2.25
C VAL A 40 -22.39 -0.37 -2.11
N GLY A 41 -23.18 0.69 -1.94
CA GLY A 41 -22.70 2.07 -1.80
C GLY A 41 -23.83 3.05 -2.10
N GLU A 42 -23.65 4.32 -1.75
CA GLU A 42 -24.73 5.31 -1.96
C GLU A 42 -24.85 5.78 -3.42
N ASP A 43 -23.73 5.94 -4.11
CA ASP A 43 -23.68 6.34 -5.52
C ASP A 43 -22.60 5.53 -6.24
N ASP A 44 -23.02 4.91 -7.35
CA ASP A 44 -22.24 3.99 -8.16
C ASP A 44 -21.53 4.69 -9.35
N GLN A 45 -21.51 6.02 -9.38
CA GLN A 45 -20.82 6.80 -10.40
C GLN A 45 -19.40 7.21 -9.95
N PRO A 46 -18.40 7.20 -10.86
CA PRO A 46 -17.04 7.68 -10.58
C PRO A 46 -17.01 9.09 -10.00
N SER A 47 -16.29 9.26 -8.89
CA SER A 47 -16.20 10.52 -8.14
C SER A 47 -14.76 11.05 -7.99
N VAL A 48 -13.75 10.18 -8.02
CA VAL A 48 -12.34 10.58 -7.95
C VAL A 48 -11.86 11.07 -9.32
N LEU A 49 -11.30 12.28 -9.39
CA LEU A 49 -10.95 12.98 -10.64
C LEU A 49 -9.67 12.45 -11.30
N THR A 50 -9.76 11.26 -11.88
CA THR A 50 -8.64 10.58 -12.56
C THR A 50 -9.16 9.87 -13.82
N PRO A 51 -8.32 9.63 -14.87
CA PRO A 51 -8.78 8.91 -16.07
C PRO A 51 -8.90 7.40 -15.87
N LEU A 52 -8.44 6.88 -14.73
CA LEU A 52 -8.32 5.45 -14.44
C LEU A 52 -9.39 4.97 -13.45
N LYS A 53 -9.64 3.66 -13.42
CA LYS A 53 -10.73 3.01 -12.67
C LYS A 53 -10.38 2.78 -11.19
N ILE A 54 -10.14 3.86 -10.45
CA ILE A 54 -9.54 3.83 -9.12
C ILE A 54 -10.45 3.20 -8.06
N THR A 55 -11.74 3.54 -8.04
CA THR A 55 -12.69 2.98 -7.07
C THR A 55 -13.04 1.54 -7.42
N GLU A 56 -13.18 1.24 -8.71
CA GLU A 56 -13.56 -0.09 -9.21
C GLU A 56 -12.45 -1.12 -8.94
N SER A 57 -11.20 -0.75 -9.18
CA SER A 57 -10.04 -1.59 -8.84
C SER A 57 -9.96 -1.85 -7.33
N SER A 58 -10.10 -0.80 -6.51
CA SER A 58 -10.08 -0.94 -5.04
C SER A 58 -11.23 -1.83 -4.54
N ALA A 59 -12.45 -1.63 -5.06
CA ALA A 59 -13.61 -2.44 -4.71
C ALA A 59 -13.42 -3.91 -5.12
N ALA A 60 -12.95 -4.17 -6.34
CA ALA A 60 -12.71 -5.53 -6.82
C ALA A 60 -11.61 -6.26 -6.04
N LEU A 61 -10.54 -5.56 -5.65
CA LEU A 61 -9.47 -6.15 -4.83
C LEU A 61 -9.93 -6.41 -3.39
N ASN A 62 -10.73 -5.52 -2.79
CA ASN A 62 -11.39 -5.80 -1.51
C ASN A 62 -12.32 -7.02 -1.60
N ALA A 63 -13.07 -7.13 -2.71
CA ALA A 63 -13.91 -8.29 -2.98
C ALA A 63 -13.09 -9.58 -3.10
N LEU A 64 -11.92 -9.53 -3.73
CA LEU A 64 -11.03 -10.67 -3.84
C LEU A 64 -10.47 -11.08 -2.48
N VAL A 65 -9.99 -10.14 -1.65
CA VAL A 65 -9.59 -10.41 -0.25
C VAL A 65 -10.73 -11.09 0.51
N ALA A 66 -11.93 -10.53 0.48
CA ALA A 66 -13.07 -11.06 1.21
C ALA A 66 -13.49 -12.45 0.68
N THR A 67 -13.43 -12.67 -0.63
CA THR A 67 -13.68 -13.99 -1.26
C THR A 67 -12.71 -15.04 -0.72
N THR A 68 -11.41 -14.75 -0.70
CA THR A 68 -10.41 -15.70 -0.20
C THR A 68 -10.61 -16.02 1.29
N ALA A 69 -10.95 -15.02 2.09
CA ALA A 69 -11.25 -15.16 3.50
C ALA A 69 -12.54 -15.95 3.77
N ASN A 70 -13.57 -15.78 2.92
CA ASN A 70 -14.81 -16.56 2.98
C ASN A 70 -14.55 -18.06 2.75
N VAL A 71 -13.65 -18.39 1.81
CA VAL A 71 -13.24 -19.77 1.54
C VAL A 71 -12.49 -20.36 2.73
N VAL A 72 -11.57 -19.60 3.32
CA VAL A 72 -10.87 -20.03 4.55
C VAL A 72 -11.86 -20.27 5.69
N ALA A 73 -12.81 -19.37 5.93
CA ALA A 73 -13.80 -19.54 6.99
C ALA A 73 -14.68 -20.79 6.76
N ALA A 74 -15.13 -21.02 5.53
CA ALA A 74 -15.92 -22.19 5.17
C ALA A 74 -15.16 -23.50 5.40
N GLU A 75 -13.91 -23.58 4.95
CA GLU A 75 -13.07 -24.75 5.15
C GLU A 75 -12.75 -25.01 6.62
N ARG A 76 -12.37 -23.94 7.34
CA ARG A 76 -11.90 -24.05 8.71
C ARG A 76 -13.01 -24.36 9.71
N TYR A 77 -14.20 -23.83 9.48
CA TYR A 77 -15.31 -23.89 10.44
C TYR A 77 -16.51 -24.71 9.94
N GLY A 78 -16.44 -25.30 8.76
CA GLY A 78 -17.52 -26.13 8.22
C GLY A 78 -18.81 -25.38 7.88
N ILE A 79 -18.72 -24.05 7.68
CA ILE A 79 -19.85 -23.22 7.26
C ILE A 79 -19.93 -23.17 5.73
N ASN A 80 -21.11 -22.89 5.18
CA ASN A 80 -21.25 -22.58 3.76
C ASN A 80 -20.59 -21.23 3.42
N TYR A 81 -20.21 -21.03 2.15
CA TYR A 81 -19.86 -19.69 1.67
C TYR A 81 -21.01 -18.73 1.98
N GLN A 82 -20.67 -17.68 2.72
CA GLN A 82 -21.64 -16.72 3.24
C GLN A 82 -21.75 -15.51 2.32
N ASN A 83 -22.82 -14.73 2.46
CA ASN A 83 -22.94 -13.48 1.71
C ASN A 83 -21.87 -12.48 2.18
N VAL A 84 -21.29 -11.76 1.22
CA VAL A 84 -20.26 -10.74 1.44
C VAL A 84 -20.70 -9.45 0.80
N GLU A 85 -20.77 -8.37 1.58
CA GLU A 85 -21.02 -7.03 1.06
C GLU A 85 -19.71 -6.27 0.92
N ILE A 86 -19.50 -5.65 -0.23
CA ILE A 86 -18.35 -4.79 -0.53
C ILE A 86 -18.87 -3.38 -0.72
N ASN A 87 -18.53 -2.50 0.22
CA ASN A 87 -18.93 -1.10 0.19
C ASN A 87 -17.92 -0.28 -0.62
N THR A 88 -18.35 0.29 -1.75
CA THR A 88 -17.47 1.02 -2.67
C THR A 88 -17.03 2.39 -2.16
N ASP A 89 -17.83 2.99 -1.27
CA ASP A 89 -17.47 4.23 -0.60
C ASP A 89 -16.31 4.00 0.37
N LEU A 90 -16.42 2.95 1.20
CA LEU A 90 -15.32 2.49 2.07
C LEU A 90 -14.10 2.07 1.25
N ALA A 91 -14.28 1.39 0.10
CA ALA A 91 -13.17 1.03 -0.78
C ALA A 91 -12.46 2.26 -1.37
N THR A 92 -13.18 3.37 -1.58
CA THR A 92 -12.58 4.65 -2.01
C THR A 92 -11.86 5.32 -0.85
N LEU A 93 -12.52 5.46 0.30
CA LEU A 93 -11.97 6.06 1.52
C LEU A 93 -10.72 5.31 2.02
N PHE A 94 -10.65 3.99 1.78
CA PHE A 94 -9.48 3.18 2.10
C PHE A 94 -8.19 3.73 1.48
N LEU A 95 -8.26 4.26 0.26
CA LEU A 95 -7.13 4.80 -0.47
C LEU A 95 -6.57 6.10 0.15
N GLU A 96 -7.34 6.76 1.01
CA GLU A 96 -6.91 7.92 1.79
C GLU A 96 -6.93 7.67 3.29
N SER A 97 -7.01 6.41 3.74
CA SER A 97 -7.31 6.09 5.15
C SER A 97 -6.27 6.64 6.14
N VAL A 98 -5.05 6.96 5.72
CA VAL A 98 -4.05 7.69 6.53
C VAL A 98 -4.46 9.12 6.92
N LEU A 99 -5.36 9.77 6.19
CA LEU A 99 -5.86 11.12 6.52
C LEU A 99 -7.10 11.12 7.40
N LEU A 100 -7.80 9.99 7.47
CA LEU A 100 -9.10 9.93 8.11
C LEU A 100 -9.10 9.80 9.65
N PRO A 101 -8.00 9.41 10.36
CA PRO A 101 -8.09 9.24 11.80
C PRO A 101 -8.48 10.52 12.54
N THR A 102 -9.46 10.44 13.43
CA THR A 102 -9.86 11.55 14.30
C THR A 102 -9.80 11.17 15.76
N ILE A 103 -9.58 12.16 16.64
CA ILE A 103 -9.64 12.04 18.10
C ILE A 103 -10.61 13.11 18.59
N GLY A 104 -11.67 12.71 19.28
CA GLY A 104 -12.69 13.65 19.77
C GLY A 104 -13.33 14.50 18.64
N GLY A 105 -13.55 13.89 17.46
CA GLY A 105 -14.16 14.55 16.30
C GLY A 105 -13.24 15.51 15.54
N LYS A 106 -11.95 15.61 15.89
CA LYS A 106 -10.95 16.43 15.17
C LYS A 106 -9.87 15.55 14.57
N HIS A 107 -9.33 15.97 13.43
CA HIS A 107 -8.21 15.27 12.78
C HIS A 107 -7.05 15.07 13.77
N PHE A 108 -6.44 13.87 13.78
CA PHE A 108 -5.44 13.49 14.80
C PHE A 108 -4.23 14.44 14.87
N MET A 109 -3.83 15.03 13.75
CA MET A 109 -2.75 16.04 13.70
C MET A 109 -3.07 17.35 14.43
N GLN A 110 -4.32 17.59 14.84
CA GLN A 110 -4.70 18.72 15.69
C GLN A 110 -4.48 18.42 17.19
N ASN A 111 -4.06 17.21 17.54
CA ASN A 111 -3.78 16.82 18.91
C ASN A 111 -2.28 17.02 19.24
N ASN A 112 -1.99 17.88 20.23
CA ASN A 112 -0.60 18.21 20.60
C ASN A 112 0.22 17.01 21.10
N LYS A 113 -0.39 16.04 21.81
CA LYS A 113 0.32 14.83 22.25
C LYS A 113 0.72 13.98 21.03
N MET A 114 -0.17 13.89 20.04
CA MET A 114 0.15 13.21 18.78
C MET A 114 1.26 13.92 18.02
N LEU A 115 1.18 15.24 17.82
CA LEU A 115 2.24 15.99 17.14
C LEU A 115 3.61 15.75 17.78
N ALA A 116 3.69 15.79 19.12
CA ALA A 116 4.92 15.53 19.85
C ALA A 116 5.44 14.09 19.68
N GLU A 117 4.55 13.10 19.58
CA GLU A 117 4.94 11.71 19.34
C GLU A 117 5.43 11.49 17.90
N LEU A 118 4.72 12.05 16.92
CA LEU A 118 5.06 11.92 15.49
C LEU A 118 6.39 12.62 15.16
N ALA A 119 6.68 13.75 15.80
CA ALA A 119 7.94 14.47 15.62
C ALA A 119 9.18 13.61 15.96
N LYS A 120 9.07 12.66 16.89
CA LYS A 120 10.18 11.75 17.25
C LYS A 120 10.58 10.80 16.11
N MET A 121 9.68 10.60 15.15
CA MET A 121 9.86 9.66 14.05
C MET A 121 10.50 10.30 12.81
N ASP A 122 10.44 11.64 12.72
CA ASP A 122 11.08 12.43 11.66
C ASP A 122 12.53 12.79 12.04
N ILE A 123 13.37 11.77 12.22
CA ILE A 123 14.77 11.95 12.63
C ILE A 123 15.64 12.68 11.58
N HIS A 124 15.10 12.86 10.37
CA HIS A 124 15.73 13.57 9.26
C HIS A 124 15.01 14.87 8.88
N GLN A 125 14.10 15.38 9.71
CA GLN A 125 13.42 16.66 9.54
C GLN A 125 12.83 16.86 8.13
N MET A 126 12.23 15.81 7.57
CA MET A 126 11.63 15.79 6.23
C MET A 126 10.45 16.75 6.10
N SER A 127 9.88 17.23 7.21
CA SER A 127 8.88 18.30 7.23
C SER A 127 9.42 19.67 6.82
N LYS A 128 10.74 19.91 6.92
CA LYS A 128 11.38 21.17 6.51
C LYS A 128 11.25 21.37 5.00
N PRO A 129 10.79 22.53 4.49
CA PRO A 129 10.52 22.74 3.06
C PRO A 129 11.66 22.33 2.12
N VAL A 130 12.90 22.75 2.40
CA VAL A 130 14.07 22.40 1.56
C VAL A 130 14.35 20.90 1.51
N ARG A 131 14.01 20.14 2.57
CA ARG A 131 14.19 18.68 2.60
C ARG A 131 13.00 17.98 1.96
N ARG A 132 11.78 18.49 2.18
CA ARG A 132 10.53 17.99 1.60
C ARG A 132 10.54 18.03 0.07
N TYR A 133 10.98 19.14 -0.52
CA TYR A 133 10.99 19.34 -1.97
C TYR A 133 12.11 18.58 -2.71
N ALA A 134 12.97 17.85 -1.99
CA ALA A 134 13.77 16.78 -2.59
C ALA A 134 12.91 15.65 -3.18
N THR A 135 11.60 15.64 -2.89
CA THR A 135 10.61 14.73 -3.46
C THR A 135 9.58 15.53 -4.26
N ASN A 136 9.74 15.61 -5.58
CA ASN A 136 8.77 16.24 -6.47
C ASN A 136 9.06 15.94 -7.95
N VAL A 137 8.16 16.34 -8.86
CA VAL A 137 8.37 16.28 -10.31
C VAL A 137 8.91 17.60 -10.82
N TYR A 138 10.05 17.55 -11.52
CA TYR A 138 10.74 18.70 -12.10
C TYR A 138 11.05 18.48 -13.57
N ARG A 139 11.25 19.58 -14.31
CA ARG A 139 11.65 19.54 -15.71
C ARG A 139 13.16 19.50 -15.83
N THR A 140 13.68 18.60 -16.66
CA THR A 140 15.12 18.44 -16.95
C THR A 140 15.55 19.30 -18.14
N LYS A 141 16.87 19.40 -18.37
CA LYS A 141 17.49 20.19 -19.44
C LYS A 141 17.03 19.77 -20.85
N ASP A 142 16.88 18.47 -21.06
CA ASP A 142 16.37 17.85 -22.29
C ASP A 142 14.84 17.89 -22.41
N GLY A 143 14.17 18.65 -21.54
CA GLY A 143 12.75 18.94 -21.61
C GLY A 143 11.83 17.84 -21.07
N ARG A 144 12.39 16.74 -20.55
CA ARG A 144 11.65 15.64 -19.93
C ARG A 144 11.18 16.01 -18.52
N TRP A 145 10.14 15.32 -18.05
CA TRP A 145 9.75 15.33 -16.64
C TRP A 145 10.51 14.24 -15.88
N TYR A 146 11.01 14.58 -14.71
CA TYR A 146 11.75 13.66 -13.83
C TYR A 146 11.19 13.75 -12.41
N HIS A 147 10.79 12.62 -11.85
CA HIS A 147 10.40 12.54 -10.46
C HIS A 147 11.66 12.32 -9.61
N LEU A 148 12.07 13.35 -8.88
CA LEU A 148 13.11 13.28 -7.85
C LEU A 148 12.49 12.78 -6.55
N HIS A 149 13.16 11.91 -5.79
CA HIS A 149 12.62 11.43 -4.51
C HIS A 149 13.68 11.38 -3.41
N GLY A 150 13.50 12.18 -2.35
CA GLY A 150 14.39 12.29 -1.19
C GLY A 150 14.24 11.16 -0.16
N SER A 151 13.39 10.17 -0.44
CA SER A 151 13.06 9.07 0.49
C SER A 151 12.60 9.64 1.85
N MET A 152 12.98 9.01 2.97
CA MET A 152 12.82 9.59 4.32
C MET A 152 14.13 10.22 4.83
N ASN A 153 15.07 10.52 3.92
CA ASN A 153 16.33 11.19 4.22
C ASN A 153 16.81 11.92 2.97
N ALA A 154 16.49 13.21 2.88
CA ALA A 154 16.76 14.05 1.72
C ALA A 154 18.25 14.34 1.49
N LEU A 155 19.11 14.17 2.52
CA LEU A 155 20.50 14.65 2.47
C LEU A 155 21.30 14.10 1.28
N PRO A 156 21.24 12.80 0.91
CA PRO A 156 21.98 12.33 -0.26
C PRO A 156 21.47 12.93 -1.57
N THR A 157 20.17 13.22 -1.69
CA THR A 157 19.58 13.89 -2.86
C THR A 157 20.01 15.36 -2.91
N MET A 158 20.06 16.03 -1.75
CA MET A 158 20.56 17.40 -1.63
C MET A 158 22.03 17.50 -2.01
N GLU A 159 22.87 16.59 -1.48
CA GLU A 159 24.29 16.49 -1.81
C GLU A 159 24.50 16.28 -3.32
N MET A 160 23.72 15.37 -3.93
CA MET A 160 23.77 15.10 -5.36
C MET A 160 23.54 16.36 -6.21
N LEU A 161 22.61 17.23 -5.81
CA LEU A 161 22.24 18.44 -6.54
C LEU A 161 23.01 19.70 -6.07
N GLY A 162 23.83 19.57 -5.03
CA GLY A 162 24.48 20.71 -4.38
C GLY A 162 23.45 21.71 -3.82
N VAL A 163 22.44 21.21 -3.13
CA VAL A 163 21.43 22.00 -2.42
C VAL A 163 21.84 22.11 -0.95
N GLU A 164 22.00 23.34 -0.46
CA GLU A 164 22.34 23.59 0.93
C GLU A 164 21.10 23.50 1.84
N ASP A 165 21.31 23.00 3.06
CA ASP A 165 20.25 22.96 4.07
C ASP A 165 20.01 24.37 4.62
N SER A 166 18.90 24.98 4.20
CA SER A 166 18.54 26.37 4.48
C SER A 166 17.08 26.49 4.89
N ASP A 167 16.78 27.49 5.72
CA ASP A 167 15.40 27.81 6.11
C ASP A 167 14.77 28.69 5.03
N VAL A 168 13.92 28.09 4.21
CA VAL A 168 13.26 28.71 3.06
C VAL A 168 11.77 28.38 3.07
N SER A 169 10.99 29.20 2.39
CA SER A 169 9.58 28.92 2.10
C SER A 169 9.42 27.71 1.17
N THR A 170 8.18 27.22 1.07
CA THR A 170 7.78 26.15 0.16
C THR A 170 8.08 26.51 -1.31
N GLU A 171 7.78 27.75 -1.69
CA GLU A 171 7.96 28.28 -3.03
C GLU A 171 9.45 28.40 -3.39
N GLU A 172 10.25 28.94 -2.46
CA GLU A 172 11.71 29.03 -2.63
C GLU A 172 12.36 27.64 -2.72
N ALA A 173 11.92 26.69 -1.89
CA ALA A 173 12.39 25.31 -1.95
C ALA A 173 12.11 24.70 -3.34
N PHE A 174 10.89 24.82 -3.85
CA PHE A 174 10.54 24.38 -5.20
C PHE A 174 11.46 25.00 -6.25
N GLU A 175 11.65 26.32 -6.23
CA GLU A 175 12.49 27.01 -7.21
C GLU A 175 13.95 26.53 -7.18
N ILE A 176 14.50 26.26 -6.00
CA ILE A 176 15.86 25.74 -5.85
C ILE A 176 15.99 24.41 -6.60
N TYR A 177 15.12 23.45 -6.32
CA TYR A 177 15.18 22.14 -6.99
C TYR A 177 14.86 22.24 -8.48
N ALA A 178 13.89 23.05 -8.88
CA ALA A 178 13.58 23.27 -10.29
C ALA A 178 14.80 23.79 -11.07
N LYS A 179 15.49 24.81 -10.54
CA LYS A 179 16.72 25.36 -11.14
C LYS A 179 17.86 24.36 -11.18
N LYS A 180 17.99 23.49 -10.17
CA LYS A 180 19.04 22.47 -10.11
C LYS A 180 18.76 21.32 -11.08
N VAL A 181 17.55 20.75 -11.07
CA VAL A 181 17.18 19.63 -11.96
C VAL A 181 17.20 20.05 -13.43
N ALA A 182 16.83 21.30 -13.76
CA ALA A 182 16.88 21.83 -15.12
C ALA A 182 18.30 21.91 -15.73
N GLN A 183 19.36 21.69 -14.94
CA GLN A 183 20.75 21.63 -15.43
C GLN A 183 21.16 20.23 -15.88
N TRP A 184 20.37 19.21 -15.57
CA TRP A 184 20.68 17.82 -15.86
C TRP A 184 19.91 17.30 -17.06
N ASP A 185 20.56 16.49 -17.89
CA ASP A 185 19.89 15.63 -18.86
C ASP A 185 19.22 14.45 -18.12
N SER A 186 18.00 14.07 -18.54
CA SER A 186 17.13 13.15 -17.79
C SER A 186 17.75 11.78 -17.49
N LYS A 187 18.48 11.21 -18.46
CA LYS A 187 19.19 9.93 -18.29
C LYS A 187 20.36 10.03 -17.31
N ASP A 188 21.04 11.17 -17.27
CA ASP A 188 22.21 11.37 -16.42
C ASP A 188 21.80 11.54 -14.96
N ILE A 189 20.79 12.36 -14.68
CA ILE A 189 20.26 12.49 -13.31
C ILE A 189 19.69 11.17 -12.80
N GLU A 190 18.97 10.42 -13.64
CA GLU A 190 18.43 9.12 -13.24
C GLU A 190 19.55 8.13 -12.87
N LYS A 191 20.59 8.05 -13.71
CA LYS A 191 21.76 7.20 -13.45
C LYS A 191 22.49 7.63 -12.18
N VAL A 192 22.75 8.92 -11.99
CA VAL A 192 23.47 9.41 -10.80
C VAL A 192 22.66 9.19 -9.52
N ALA A 193 21.36 9.49 -9.53
CA ALA A 193 20.48 9.28 -8.39
C ALA A 193 20.43 7.80 -7.97
N ASN A 194 20.11 6.90 -8.90
CA ASN A 194 19.91 5.50 -8.60
C ASN A 194 21.22 4.73 -8.40
N GLU A 195 22.24 4.98 -9.24
CA GLU A 195 23.45 4.15 -9.25
C GLU A 195 24.53 4.64 -8.29
N LYS A 196 24.69 5.96 -8.12
CA LYS A 196 25.71 6.55 -7.23
C LYS A 196 25.14 6.85 -5.85
N TYR A 197 24.04 7.61 -5.77
CA TYR A 197 23.49 8.06 -4.48
C TYR A 197 22.49 7.09 -3.85
N LYS A 198 22.09 6.04 -4.58
CA LYS A 198 21.09 5.05 -4.14
C LYS A 198 19.80 5.72 -3.64
N GLN A 199 19.42 6.80 -4.31
CA GLN A 199 18.18 7.55 -4.10
C GLN A 199 17.22 7.24 -5.24
N ALA A 200 15.93 7.18 -4.87
CA ALA A 200 14.89 6.91 -5.84
C ALA A 200 14.71 8.12 -6.76
N GLY A 201 14.50 7.83 -8.04
CA GLY A 201 14.13 8.82 -9.03
C GLY A 201 13.94 8.16 -10.38
N VAL A 202 13.09 8.74 -11.21
CA VAL A 202 12.75 8.15 -12.51
C VAL A 202 12.33 9.23 -13.50
N VAL A 203 12.70 9.04 -14.76
CA VAL A 203 12.09 9.79 -15.86
C VAL A 203 10.61 9.43 -15.92
N CYS A 204 9.73 10.43 -15.95
CA CYS A 204 8.33 10.17 -16.20
C CYS A 204 8.21 9.66 -17.64
N TYR A 205 7.67 8.46 -17.81
CA TYR A 205 7.41 7.86 -19.13
C TYR A 205 5.95 8.04 -19.51
N THR A 206 5.66 8.06 -20.79
CA THR A 206 4.34 7.71 -21.29
C THR A 206 4.14 6.18 -21.18
N PRO A 207 2.89 5.67 -21.13
CA PRO A 207 2.67 4.22 -21.18
C PRO A 207 3.39 3.55 -22.36
N GLU A 208 3.36 4.18 -23.54
CA GLU A 208 4.01 3.67 -24.75
C GLU A 208 5.53 3.53 -24.57
N GLU A 209 6.19 4.54 -24.00
CA GLU A 209 7.62 4.50 -23.68
C GLU A 209 7.95 3.39 -22.67
N PHE A 210 7.12 3.24 -21.63
CA PHE A 210 7.29 2.18 -20.64
C PHE A 210 7.22 0.80 -21.28
N PHE A 211 6.14 0.49 -22.00
CA PHE A 211 5.95 -0.81 -22.63
C PHE A 211 6.98 -1.10 -23.73
N ALA A 212 7.58 -0.07 -24.33
CA ALA A 212 8.68 -0.22 -25.28
C ALA A 212 10.05 -0.48 -24.62
N SER A 213 10.23 -0.08 -23.36
CA SER A 213 11.47 -0.25 -22.60
C SER A 213 11.77 -1.73 -22.28
N GLU A 214 13.03 -2.04 -22.00
CA GLU A 214 13.43 -3.40 -21.59
C GLU A 214 12.73 -3.85 -20.30
N HIS A 215 12.67 -2.96 -19.30
CA HIS A 215 12.01 -3.25 -18.03
C HIS A 215 10.51 -3.44 -18.21
N GLY A 216 9.85 -2.59 -18.98
CA GLY A 216 8.42 -2.69 -19.24
C GLY A 216 8.05 -3.95 -20.00
N LYS A 217 8.85 -4.38 -20.99
CA LYS A 217 8.65 -5.67 -21.68
C LYS A 217 8.71 -6.85 -20.73
N ILE A 218 9.71 -6.89 -19.84
CA ILE A 218 9.86 -7.99 -18.87
C ILE A 218 8.73 -7.99 -17.85
N MET A 219 8.45 -6.83 -17.24
CA MET A 219 7.43 -6.72 -16.20
C MET A 219 6.00 -6.88 -16.75
N SER A 220 5.79 -6.65 -18.04
CA SER A 220 4.48 -6.84 -18.69
C SER A 220 4.01 -8.29 -18.74
N GLU A 221 4.95 -9.23 -18.70
CA GLU A 221 4.65 -10.67 -18.66
C GLU A 221 4.27 -11.14 -17.25
N GLU A 222 4.68 -10.39 -16.22
CA GLU A 222 4.40 -10.75 -14.84
C GLU A 222 2.89 -10.62 -14.52
N PRO A 223 2.35 -11.54 -13.71
CA PRO A 223 1.04 -11.40 -13.11
C PRO A 223 1.01 -10.29 -12.04
N LEU A 224 -0.19 -10.03 -11.50
CA LEU A 224 -0.41 -9.05 -10.42
C LEU A 224 0.42 -9.36 -9.16
N TRP A 225 0.65 -10.63 -8.86
CA TRP A 225 1.67 -11.11 -7.90
C TRP A 225 2.27 -12.41 -8.40
N THR A 226 3.52 -12.69 -8.01
CA THR A 226 4.21 -13.93 -8.35
C THR A 226 4.38 -14.79 -7.09
N SER A 227 4.11 -16.08 -7.20
CA SER A 227 4.27 -17.04 -6.10
C SER A 227 5.20 -18.17 -6.53
N THR A 228 6.36 -18.27 -5.86
CA THR A 228 7.28 -19.38 -6.02
C THR A 228 6.95 -20.46 -4.99
N ARG A 229 6.54 -21.62 -5.47
CA ARG A 229 6.25 -22.81 -4.65
C ARG A 229 7.54 -23.45 -4.17
N VAL A 230 7.67 -23.69 -2.87
CA VAL A 230 8.85 -24.29 -2.23
C VAL A 230 8.41 -25.52 -1.42
N PRO A 231 9.04 -26.70 -1.59
CA PRO A 231 8.71 -27.86 -0.77
C PRO A 231 8.88 -27.57 0.73
N ALA A 232 7.86 -27.89 1.52
CA ALA A 232 7.88 -27.73 2.97
C ALA A 232 6.85 -28.66 3.63
N PRO A 233 7.01 -29.03 4.92
CA PRO A 233 5.98 -29.79 5.60
C PRO A 233 4.65 -29.05 5.59
N LYS A 234 3.57 -29.76 5.23
CA LYS A 234 2.20 -29.26 5.36
C LYS A 234 1.94 -28.76 6.78
N LYS A 235 1.33 -27.59 6.91
CA LYS A 235 1.00 -26.96 8.21
C LYS A 235 -0.50 -26.70 8.30
N PRO A 236 -1.24 -27.34 9.21
CA PRO A 236 -2.68 -27.13 9.33
C PRO A 236 -2.99 -25.72 9.84
N TRP A 237 -4.27 -25.32 9.77
CA TRP A 237 -4.75 -24.13 10.45
C TRP A 237 -4.47 -24.24 11.96
N PRO A 238 -4.02 -23.15 12.63
CA PRO A 238 -3.91 -23.15 14.08
C PRO A 238 -5.30 -23.29 14.72
N GLU A 239 -5.36 -23.75 15.96
CA GLU A 239 -6.63 -23.81 16.70
C GLU A 239 -7.22 -22.40 16.89
N ALA A 240 -8.50 -22.23 16.58
CA ALA A 240 -9.22 -21.01 16.88
C ALA A 240 -9.72 -21.09 18.33
N ARG A 241 -9.34 -20.13 19.17
CA ARG A 241 -9.83 -20.05 20.57
C ARG A 241 -11.33 -19.79 20.66
N ASP A 242 -11.88 -19.11 19.65
CA ASP A 242 -13.29 -18.82 19.52
C ASP A 242 -13.73 -19.21 18.10
N SER A 243 -14.17 -20.47 17.97
CA SER A 243 -14.67 -21.02 16.71
C SER A 243 -16.01 -20.44 16.29
N GLU A 244 -16.80 -19.89 17.21
CA GLU A 244 -18.13 -19.31 16.93
C GLU A 244 -18.02 -17.96 16.23
N SER A 245 -16.89 -17.25 16.39
CA SER A 245 -16.61 -16.01 15.66
C SER A 245 -16.39 -16.22 14.15
N TYR A 246 -16.10 -17.45 13.71
CA TYR A 246 -15.68 -17.80 12.34
C TYR A 246 -14.63 -16.87 11.73
N SER A 247 -13.74 -16.31 12.56
CA SER A 247 -12.69 -15.39 12.15
C SER A 247 -11.68 -16.10 11.24
N PRO A 248 -11.52 -15.69 9.96
CA PRO A 248 -10.76 -16.47 8.98
C PRO A 248 -9.32 -16.79 9.39
N LEU A 249 -8.59 -15.78 9.89
CA LEU A 249 -7.16 -15.88 10.19
C LEU A 249 -6.85 -15.95 11.69
N ALA A 250 -7.83 -16.27 12.53
CA ALA A 250 -7.61 -16.42 13.97
C ALA A 250 -6.40 -17.33 14.26
N GLY A 251 -5.45 -16.87 15.07
CA GLY A 251 -4.26 -17.64 15.45
C GLY A 251 -3.12 -17.67 14.42
N ILE A 252 -3.32 -17.14 13.20
CA ILE A 252 -2.24 -16.95 12.23
C ILE A 252 -1.32 -15.83 12.72
N ARG A 253 -0.01 -16.06 12.65
CA ARG A 253 1.02 -15.13 13.14
C ARG A 253 1.74 -14.46 11.98
N VAL A 254 1.68 -13.14 11.90
CA VAL A 254 2.30 -12.34 10.83
C VAL A 254 3.39 -11.46 11.42
N LEU A 255 4.60 -11.61 10.91
CA LEU A 255 5.71 -10.73 11.23
C LEU A 255 5.88 -9.69 10.13
N ASP A 256 5.75 -8.42 10.51
CA ASP A 256 5.73 -7.27 9.60
C ASP A 256 7.05 -6.48 9.73
N LEU A 257 7.91 -6.58 8.72
CA LEU A 257 9.16 -5.82 8.55
C LEU A 257 8.96 -4.79 7.45
N SER A 258 8.03 -3.86 7.66
CA SER A 258 7.71 -2.84 6.68
C SER A 258 7.44 -1.46 7.28
N ARG A 259 7.39 -0.47 6.38
CA ARG A 259 7.21 0.96 6.67
C ARG A 259 6.37 1.60 5.59
N VAL A 260 5.91 2.83 5.84
CA VAL A 260 5.15 3.64 4.87
C VAL A 260 3.74 3.10 4.65
N ILE A 261 3.37 2.52 3.49
CA ILE A 261 1.97 2.18 3.16
C ILE A 261 1.78 0.78 2.58
N ALA A 262 2.42 0.41 1.46
CA ALA A 262 2.09 -0.82 0.70
C ALA A 262 2.15 -2.11 1.51
N ALA A 263 3.35 -2.46 2.01
CA ALA A 263 3.52 -3.62 2.86
C ALA A 263 2.81 -3.51 4.23
N PRO A 264 2.77 -2.33 4.92
CA PRO A 264 1.95 -2.20 6.12
C PRO A 264 0.45 -2.42 5.89
N ALA A 265 -0.08 -2.10 4.70
CA ALA A 265 -1.47 -2.34 4.37
C ALA A 265 -1.78 -3.85 4.31
N VAL A 266 -0.86 -4.68 3.77
CA VAL A 266 -0.99 -6.15 3.77
C VAL A 266 -1.29 -6.68 5.16
N SER A 267 -0.41 -6.38 6.12
CA SER A 267 -0.52 -6.92 7.47
C SER A 267 -1.69 -6.30 8.27
N LYS A 268 -2.11 -5.05 7.97
CA LYS A 268 -3.33 -4.45 8.52
C LYS A 268 -4.60 -5.16 8.02
N ILE A 269 -4.62 -5.59 6.77
CA ILE A 269 -5.73 -6.36 6.20
C ILE A 269 -5.74 -7.78 6.79
N LEU A 270 -4.58 -8.43 6.93
CA LEU A 270 -4.51 -9.73 7.58
C LEU A 270 -4.94 -9.67 9.06
N SER A 271 -4.62 -8.57 9.77
CA SER A 271 -5.01 -8.41 11.17
C SER A 271 -6.51 -8.21 11.36
N VAL A 272 -7.19 -7.47 10.48
CA VAL A 272 -8.66 -7.32 10.56
C VAL A 272 -9.39 -8.64 10.33
N LEU A 273 -8.80 -9.55 9.56
CA LEU A 273 -9.28 -10.91 9.35
C LEU A 273 -8.95 -11.87 10.51
N GLY A 274 -8.24 -11.41 11.53
CA GLY A 274 -8.01 -12.14 12.79
C GLY A 274 -6.57 -12.58 13.07
N ALA A 275 -5.62 -12.27 12.19
CA ALA A 275 -4.21 -12.61 12.42
C ALA A 275 -3.61 -11.81 13.59
N ASP A 276 -2.72 -12.41 14.37
CA ASP A 276 -1.86 -11.70 15.32
C ASP A 276 -0.66 -11.15 14.56
N VAL A 277 -0.47 -9.84 14.63
CA VAL A 277 0.55 -9.15 13.84
C VAL A 277 1.53 -8.46 14.77
N ILE A 278 2.80 -8.83 14.63
CA ILE A 278 3.92 -8.12 15.23
C ILE A 278 4.62 -7.34 14.13
N ARG A 279 4.64 -6.01 14.24
CA ARG A 279 5.53 -5.16 13.45
C ARG A 279 6.84 -4.95 14.17
N VAL A 280 7.94 -5.16 13.45
CA VAL A 280 9.28 -4.88 13.94
C VAL A 280 9.69 -3.48 13.51
N SER A 281 9.97 -2.60 14.48
CA SER A 281 10.49 -1.25 14.23
C SER A 281 11.81 -1.02 14.95
N CYS A 282 12.52 0.08 14.65
CA CYS A 282 13.76 0.44 15.33
C CYS A 282 13.91 1.96 15.41
N SER A 283 14.00 2.55 16.60
CA SER A 283 14.03 4.02 16.80
C SER A 283 15.12 4.75 16.01
N ARG A 284 16.18 4.04 15.59
CA ARG A 284 17.26 4.54 14.74
C ARG A 284 16.89 4.68 13.25
N LEU A 285 15.72 4.19 12.85
CA LEU A 285 15.18 4.29 11.50
C LEU A 285 14.04 5.32 11.45
N PRO A 286 13.98 6.14 10.38
CA PRO A 286 12.87 7.07 10.19
C PRO A 286 11.58 6.33 9.87
N GLU A 287 10.46 6.96 10.21
CA GLU A 287 9.12 6.56 9.78
C GLU A 287 8.38 7.72 9.12
N TYR A 288 7.47 7.40 8.21
CA TYR A 288 6.51 8.38 7.71
C TYR A 288 5.36 8.53 8.71
N ALA A 289 5.61 9.31 9.76
CA ALA A 289 4.84 9.31 11.00
C ALA A 289 3.32 9.47 10.80
N ALA A 290 2.89 10.27 9.83
CA ALA A 290 1.48 10.53 9.55
C ALA A 290 0.69 9.25 9.19
N THR A 291 1.34 8.18 8.73
CA THR A 291 0.65 6.92 8.42
C THR A 291 0.39 6.04 9.64
N MET A 292 1.06 6.32 10.76
CA MET A 292 1.09 5.44 11.93
C MET A 292 -0.28 5.22 12.57
N PRO A 293 -1.10 6.26 12.85
CA PRO A 293 -2.39 6.04 13.51
C PRO A 293 -3.29 5.07 12.74
N ASP A 294 -3.24 5.11 11.41
CA ASP A 294 -4.02 4.22 10.56
C ASP A 294 -3.36 2.83 10.41
N LEU A 295 -2.12 2.78 9.95
CA LEU A 295 -1.46 1.55 9.48
C LEU A 295 -0.83 0.70 10.59
N GLN A 296 -0.84 1.18 11.83
CA GLN A 296 -0.50 0.38 13.01
C GLN A 296 -1.71 -0.27 13.67
N THR A 297 -2.93 0.05 13.22
CA THR A 297 -4.15 -0.56 13.75
C THR A 297 -4.11 -2.07 13.53
N GLY A 298 -4.39 -2.83 14.59
CA GLY A 298 -4.34 -4.29 14.57
C GLY A 298 -2.95 -4.90 14.77
N LYS A 299 -1.92 -4.11 15.08
CA LYS A 299 -0.53 -4.60 15.18
C LYS A 299 0.11 -4.26 16.51
N ARG A 300 0.88 -5.18 17.09
CA ARG A 300 1.80 -4.91 18.19
C ARG A 300 3.14 -4.46 17.60
N ASP A 301 3.73 -3.38 18.12
CA ASP A 301 5.01 -2.88 17.62
C ASP A 301 6.13 -3.20 18.62
N VAL A 302 7.16 -3.88 18.14
CA VAL A 302 8.32 -4.30 18.93
C VAL A 302 9.57 -3.60 18.41
N GLU A 303 10.42 -3.15 19.31
CA GLU A 303 11.68 -2.52 18.93
C GLU A 303 12.80 -3.56 18.85
N ILE A 304 13.35 -3.77 17.66
CA ILE A 304 14.46 -4.68 17.41
C ILE A 304 15.46 -4.03 16.45
N ASP A 305 16.71 -3.84 16.91
CA ASP A 305 17.79 -3.39 16.03
C ASP A 305 18.46 -4.58 15.33
N LEU A 306 18.08 -4.83 14.08
CA LEU A 306 18.62 -5.95 13.29
C LEU A 306 20.11 -5.82 12.94
N LYS A 307 20.75 -4.68 13.24
CA LYS A 307 22.21 -4.54 13.10
C LYS A 307 22.97 -5.20 14.25
N THR A 308 22.34 -5.44 15.40
CA THR A 308 22.98 -6.14 16.52
C THR A 308 22.81 -7.65 16.42
N ILE A 309 23.68 -8.41 17.10
CA ILE A 309 23.57 -9.88 17.14
C ILE A 309 22.29 -10.28 17.88
N GLU A 310 22.03 -9.61 19.01
CA GLU A 310 20.87 -9.85 19.87
C GLU A 310 19.57 -9.55 19.13
N GLY A 311 19.52 -8.47 18.34
CA GLY A 311 18.33 -8.13 17.57
C GLY A 311 18.03 -9.17 16.48
N ARG A 312 19.07 -9.69 15.80
CA ARG A 312 18.89 -10.79 14.85
C ARG A 312 18.45 -12.08 15.54
N GLN A 313 18.97 -12.39 16.73
CA GLN A 313 18.53 -13.55 17.51
C GLN A 313 17.06 -13.42 17.91
N THR A 314 16.65 -12.27 18.44
CA THR A 314 15.24 -12.00 18.79
C THR A 314 14.32 -12.12 17.57
N LEU A 315 14.72 -11.59 16.42
CA LEU A 315 13.96 -11.75 15.18
C LEU A 315 13.84 -13.24 14.79
N SER A 316 14.94 -14.00 14.88
CA SER A 316 14.94 -15.43 14.58
C SER A 316 13.98 -16.21 15.47
N GLU A 317 13.91 -15.91 16.77
CA GLU A 317 12.94 -16.56 17.68
C GLU A 317 11.50 -16.26 17.28
N LEU A 318 11.17 -15.02 16.94
CA LEU A 318 9.83 -14.67 16.45
C LEU A 318 9.49 -15.41 15.14
N LEU A 319 10.45 -15.53 14.22
CA LEU A 319 10.29 -16.18 12.92
C LEU A 319 10.04 -17.69 12.99
N LYS A 320 10.58 -18.39 13.99
CA LYS A 320 10.32 -19.84 14.19
C LYS A 320 8.83 -20.14 14.35
N GLU A 321 8.09 -19.20 14.93
CA GLU A 321 6.67 -19.33 15.23
C GLU A 321 5.75 -18.60 14.25
N ALA A 322 6.32 -17.76 13.38
CA ALA A 322 5.56 -17.00 12.39
C ALA A 322 5.01 -17.89 11.26
N ASP A 323 3.86 -17.50 10.73
CA ASP A 323 3.25 -18.12 9.55
C ASP A 323 3.57 -17.36 8.27
N VAL A 324 3.62 -16.03 8.37
CA VAL A 324 3.88 -15.11 7.26
C VAL A 324 4.91 -14.08 7.71
N LEU A 325 5.94 -13.86 6.90
CA LEU A 325 6.85 -12.73 7.00
C LEU A 325 6.55 -11.76 5.86
N VAL A 326 6.26 -10.50 6.17
CA VAL A 326 6.12 -9.42 5.20
C VAL A 326 7.38 -8.55 5.25
N ASP A 327 8.13 -8.52 4.16
CA ASP A 327 9.36 -7.74 3.99
C ASP A 327 9.14 -6.61 2.98
N GLY A 328 9.05 -5.39 3.49
CA GLY A 328 8.95 -4.16 2.70
C GLY A 328 10.28 -3.39 2.65
N TYR A 329 11.41 -4.02 2.97
CA TYR A 329 12.71 -3.37 2.84
C TYR A 329 13.21 -3.38 1.41
N ARG A 330 14.19 -2.51 1.12
CA ARG A 330 14.81 -2.43 -0.20
C ARG A 330 15.33 -3.82 -0.63
N PRO A 331 15.24 -4.19 -1.92
CA PRO A 331 15.69 -5.48 -2.41
C PRO A 331 17.08 -5.90 -1.88
N GLY A 332 17.14 -7.07 -1.26
CA GLY A 332 18.36 -7.64 -0.67
C GLY A 332 18.80 -7.06 0.67
N ALA A 333 18.08 -6.10 1.26
CA ALA A 333 18.45 -5.54 2.56
C ALA A 333 18.32 -6.58 3.68
N LEU A 334 17.21 -7.33 3.73
CA LEU A 334 16.97 -8.36 4.74
C LEU A 334 17.89 -9.57 4.55
N ALA A 335 18.16 -9.95 3.29
CA ALA A 335 19.14 -10.99 2.94
C ALA A 335 20.56 -10.67 3.47
N LYS A 336 21.02 -9.41 3.35
CA LYS A 336 22.33 -8.97 3.91
C LYS A 336 22.40 -9.07 5.44
N LEU A 337 21.26 -9.16 6.12
CA LEU A 337 21.17 -9.36 7.56
C LEU A 337 21.09 -10.86 7.93
N GLY A 338 21.18 -11.77 6.95
CA GLY A 338 21.16 -13.21 7.15
C GLY A 338 19.78 -13.87 6.97
N PHE A 339 18.78 -13.12 6.50
CA PHE A 339 17.40 -13.57 6.37
C PHE A 339 16.97 -13.61 4.89
N ASP A 340 17.75 -14.32 4.06
CA ASP A 340 17.31 -14.66 2.70
C ASP A 340 16.34 -15.85 2.71
N SER A 341 15.73 -16.16 1.56
CA SER A 341 14.75 -17.25 1.45
C SER A 341 15.31 -18.58 1.97
N LYS A 342 16.56 -18.94 1.63
CA LYS A 342 17.18 -20.20 2.06
C LYS A 342 17.32 -20.24 3.58
N SER A 343 17.92 -19.21 4.19
CA SER A 343 18.09 -19.11 5.64
C SER A 343 16.75 -19.11 6.39
N LEU A 344 15.73 -18.46 5.83
CA LEU A 344 14.38 -18.46 6.40
C LEU A 344 13.74 -19.85 6.37
N ARG A 345 13.98 -20.65 5.32
CA ARG A 345 13.49 -22.05 5.25
C ARG A 345 14.21 -22.98 6.22
N GLU A 346 15.50 -22.78 6.45
CA GLU A 346 16.24 -23.51 7.49
C GLU A 346 15.69 -23.19 8.89
N LEU A 347 15.30 -21.94 9.12
CA LEU A 347 14.76 -21.47 10.41
C LEU A 347 13.30 -21.87 10.64
N SER A 348 12.44 -21.74 9.64
CA SER A 348 11.00 -22.02 9.69
C SER A 348 10.55 -22.58 8.34
N PRO A 349 10.59 -23.92 8.15
CA PRO A 349 10.40 -24.56 6.85
C PRO A 349 9.08 -24.21 6.16
N SER A 350 8.00 -24.04 6.93
CA SER A 350 6.66 -23.75 6.41
C SER A 350 6.31 -22.26 6.40
N LEU A 351 7.28 -21.36 6.66
CA LEU A 351 7.08 -19.90 6.62
C LEU A 351 6.75 -19.45 5.20
N ILE A 352 5.70 -18.63 5.06
CA ILE A 352 5.44 -17.88 3.82
C ILE A 352 6.25 -16.59 3.89
N TYR A 353 7.13 -16.37 2.91
CA TYR A 353 7.96 -15.17 2.85
C TYR A 353 7.47 -14.27 1.73
N MET A 354 6.90 -13.12 2.08
CA MET A 354 6.39 -12.13 1.16
C MET A 354 7.33 -10.94 1.08
N ARG A 355 7.65 -10.52 -0.14
CA ARG A 355 8.47 -9.35 -0.43
C ARG A 355 7.67 -8.34 -1.23
N GLU A 356 7.80 -7.08 -0.86
CA GLU A 356 7.19 -5.95 -1.56
C GLU A 356 8.28 -4.99 -2.04
N ASN A 357 8.18 -4.52 -3.28
CA ASN A 357 9.03 -3.44 -3.77
C ASN A 357 8.36 -2.57 -4.85
N CYS A 358 9.06 -1.53 -5.30
CA CYS A 358 8.55 -0.63 -6.33
C CYS A 358 8.61 -1.23 -7.75
N TYR A 359 9.78 -1.70 -8.19
CA TYR A 359 10.08 -1.97 -9.61
C TYR A 359 9.70 -3.39 -10.09
N GLY A 360 9.35 -4.29 -9.17
CA GLY A 360 9.28 -5.73 -9.42
C GLY A 360 10.61 -6.45 -9.15
N PHE A 361 10.57 -7.78 -9.19
CA PHE A 361 11.73 -8.65 -8.88
C PHE A 361 12.44 -9.18 -10.14
N LYS A 362 12.05 -8.69 -11.31
CA LYS A 362 12.66 -9.01 -12.62
C LYS A 362 13.03 -7.73 -13.36
N GLY A 363 13.79 -7.89 -14.43
CA GLY A 363 14.20 -6.78 -15.30
C GLY A 363 15.34 -5.93 -14.72
N PRO A 364 15.88 -5.01 -15.54
CA PRO A 364 17.10 -4.28 -15.24
C PRO A 364 16.95 -3.25 -14.10
N LEU A 365 15.73 -2.93 -13.66
CA LEU A 365 15.49 -1.94 -12.59
C LEU A 365 15.17 -2.57 -11.22
N SER A 366 15.09 -3.90 -11.14
CA SER A 366 14.65 -4.65 -9.94
C SER A 366 15.44 -4.41 -8.66
N TYR A 367 16.69 -3.93 -8.74
CA TYR A 367 17.52 -3.63 -7.57
C TYR A 367 17.34 -2.20 -7.03
N ARG A 368 16.64 -1.33 -7.76
CA ARG A 368 16.53 0.09 -7.41
C ARG A 368 15.55 0.30 -6.25
N SER A 369 15.80 1.35 -5.47
CA SER A 369 14.83 1.83 -4.49
C SER A 369 13.71 2.60 -5.19
N GLY A 370 12.48 2.47 -4.70
CA GLY A 370 11.37 3.24 -5.24
C GLY A 370 10.24 3.41 -4.23
N TRP A 371 9.21 4.11 -4.69
CA TRP A 371 8.03 4.56 -3.97
C TRP A 371 6.85 4.53 -4.94
N GLN A 372 5.61 4.64 -4.48
CA GLN A 372 4.46 4.67 -5.40
C GLN A 372 4.64 5.70 -6.52
N GLN A 373 5.01 6.94 -6.19
CA GLN A 373 5.10 8.01 -7.18
C GLN A 373 6.14 7.70 -8.28
N ILE A 374 7.17 6.93 -7.94
CA ILE A 374 8.16 6.42 -8.88
C ILE A 374 7.52 5.41 -9.84
N SER A 375 6.78 4.43 -9.32
CA SER A 375 6.03 3.49 -10.17
C SER A 375 5.00 4.20 -11.06
N ASP A 376 4.29 5.18 -10.50
CA ASP A 376 3.26 5.93 -11.21
C ASP A 376 3.85 6.72 -12.38
N CYS A 377 5.06 7.28 -12.21
CA CYS A 377 5.80 7.96 -13.26
C CYS A 377 6.46 6.99 -14.25
N LEU A 378 6.97 5.85 -13.76
CA LEU A 378 7.61 4.83 -14.57
C LEU A 378 6.63 4.19 -15.57
N VAL A 379 5.44 3.81 -15.12
CA VAL A 379 4.40 3.17 -15.95
C VAL A 379 3.64 4.21 -16.80
N GLY A 380 3.74 5.48 -16.43
CA GLY A 380 3.17 6.61 -17.16
C GLY A 380 1.76 7.01 -16.77
N LEU A 381 1.32 6.59 -15.59
CA LEU A 381 0.05 7.04 -15.01
C LEU A 381 0.07 8.54 -14.72
N SER A 382 1.24 9.11 -14.42
CA SER A 382 1.36 10.56 -14.18
C SER A 382 1.12 11.42 -15.43
N TYR A 383 1.53 10.94 -16.61
CA TYR A 383 1.17 11.59 -17.88
C TYR A 383 -0.32 11.47 -18.19
N LEU A 384 -0.92 10.31 -17.90
CA LEU A 384 -2.36 10.13 -18.08
C LEU A 384 -3.14 11.10 -17.21
N GLN A 385 -2.73 11.28 -15.95
CA GLN A 385 -3.35 12.24 -15.04
C GLN A 385 -3.17 13.69 -15.54
N GLY A 386 -1.98 14.07 -16.01
CA GLY A 386 -1.74 15.38 -16.63
C GLY A 386 -2.65 15.63 -17.84
N LYS A 387 -2.71 14.67 -18.77
CA LYS A 387 -3.59 14.73 -19.95
C LYS A 387 -5.06 14.80 -19.54
N PHE A 388 -5.48 14.03 -18.53
CA PHE A 388 -6.83 14.10 -17.99
C PHE A 388 -7.17 15.50 -17.51
N LEU A 389 -6.23 16.23 -16.91
CA LEU A 389 -6.40 17.61 -16.44
C LEU A 389 -6.25 18.66 -17.55
N GLY A 390 -5.93 18.25 -18.78
CA GLY A 390 -5.66 19.18 -19.89
C GLY A 390 -4.29 19.88 -19.79
N LEU A 391 -3.33 19.26 -19.10
CA LEU A 391 -2.00 19.80 -18.86
C LEU A 391 -0.94 19.05 -19.67
N ASP A 392 0.10 19.76 -20.11
CA ASP A 392 1.31 19.19 -20.71
C ASP A 392 2.40 18.96 -19.65
N GLU A 393 2.03 18.27 -18.57
CA GLU A 393 2.92 17.95 -17.46
C GLU A 393 2.61 16.59 -16.84
N ALA A 394 3.60 15.97 -16.20
CA ALA A 394 3.40 14.75 -15.43
C ALA A 394 2.89 15.09 -14.02
N VAL A 395 1.63 14.78 -13.73
CA VAL A 395 1.00 14.99 -12.41
C VAL A 395 0.89 13.63 -11.73
N VAL A 396 1.49 13.43 -10.58
CA VAL A 396 1.40 12.14 -9.87
C VAL A 396 -0.09 11.80 -9.60
N PRO A 397 -0.54 10.55 -9.86
CA PRO A 397 -1.90 10.12 -9.61
C PRO A 397 -2.39 10.36 -8.18
N LEU A 398 -3.71 10.43 -8.04
CA LEU A 398 -4.37 10.80 -6.80
C LEU A 398 -4.34 9.66 -5.78
N PHE A 399 -4.27 10.04 -4.49
CA PHE A 399 -4.16 9.12 -3.35
C PHE A 399 -2.91 8.23 -3.36
N PRO A 400 -2.47 7.66 -2.23
CA PRO A 400 -1.54 6.53 -2.21
C PRO A 400 -2.20 5.23 -2.74
N ASN A 401 -2.78 5.32 -3.94
CA ASN A 401 -3.54 4.29 -4.61
C ASN A 401 -2.75 2.98 -4.77
N SER A 402 -1.60 3.07 -5.43
CA SER A 402 -0.78 1.91 -5.76
C SER A 402 -0.23 1.23 -4.51
N ASP A 403 0.08 2.00 -3.47
CA ASP A 403 0.48 1.46 -2.18
C ASP A 403 -0.67 0.66 -1.55
N TYR A 404 -1.83 1.28 -1.32
CA TYR A 404 -2.96 0.62 -0.65
C TYR A 404 -3.49 -0.60 -1.42
N GLN A 405 -3.60 -0.49 -2.74
CA GLN A 405 -4.10 -1.59 -3.55
C GLN A 405 -3.08 -2.73 -3.71
N THR A 406 -1.77 -2.44 -3.73
CA THR A 406 -0.73 -3.49 -3.58
C THR A 406 -0.85 -4.19 -2.23
N GLY A 407 -1.27 -3.48 -1.18
CA GLY A 407 -1.64 -4.05 0.11
C GLY A 407 -2.76 -5.10 0.03
N LEU A 408 -3.83 -4.81 -0.72
CA LEU A 408 -4.92 -5.77 -0.98
C LEU A 408 -4.42 -7.00 -1.76
N VAL A 409 -3.60 -6.77 -2.79
CA VAL A 409 -2.96 -7.83 -3.58
C VAL A 409 -2.13 -8.76 -2.68
N GLY A 410 -1.27 -8.20 -1.84
CA GLY A 410 -0.47 -8.98 -0.90
C GLY A 410 -1.33 -9.76 0.09
N ALA A 411 -2.38 -9.15 0.65
CA ALA A 411 -3.27 -9.84 1.58
C ALA A 411 -3.95 -11.05 0.92
N THR A 412 -4.47 -10.89 -0.31
CA THR A 412 -5.02 -12.01 -1.10
C THR A 412 -3.98 -13.11 -1.32
N ALA A 413 -2.77 -12.76 -1.75
CA ALA A 413 -1.72 -13.73 -2.03
C ALA A 413 -1.30 -14.51 -0.77
N ALA A 414 -1.22 -13.84 0.39
CA ALA A 414 -0.96 -14.50 1.67
C ALA A 414 -2.08 -15.48 2.05
N VAL A 415 -3.35 -15.09 1.92
CA VAL A 415 -4.49 -15.96 2.25
C VAL A 415 -4.55 -17.18 1.32
N GLN A 416 -4.29 -17.00 0.02
CA GLN A 416 -4.18 -18.10 -0.95
C GLN A 416 -3.05 -19.07 -0.56
N ALA A 417 -1.87 -18.55 -0.24
CA ALA A 417 -0.72 -19.37 0.16
C ALA A 417 -0.96 -20.12 1.47
N LEU A 418 -1.58 -19.47 2.46
CA LEU A 418 -1.98 -20.10 3.72
C LEU A 418 -2.93 -21.28 3.47
N LEU A 419 -3.95 -21.09 2.62
CA LEU A 419 -4.90 -22.12 2.23
C LEU A 419 -4.24 -23.29 1.50
N ALA A 420 -3.30 -23.04 0.60
CA ALA A 420 -2.59 -24.12 -0.10
C ALA A 420 -1.69 -24.92 0.86
N ARG A 421 -0.99 -24.24 1.78
CA ARG A 421 -0.11 -24.85 2.79
C ARG A 421 -0.83 -25.78 3.78
N THR A 422 -2.14 -25.63 3.95
CA THR A 422 -2.93 -26.56 4.80
C THR A 422 -3.25 -27.87 4.10
N LYS A 423 -3.14 -27.93 2.77
CA LYS A 423 -3.54 -29.07 1.94
C LYS A 423 -2.34 -29.82 1.34
N GLU A 424 -1.26 -29.10 1.11
CA GLU A 424 -0.12 -29.55 0.32
C GLU A 424 1.18 -29.42 1.11
N ASP A 425 2.19 -30.23 0.78
CA ASP A 425 3.55 -30.12 1.34
C ASP A 425 4.34 -29.00 0.63
N VAL A 426 3.89 -27.76 0.84
CA VAL A 426 4.41 -26.57 0.17
C VAL A 426 4.37 -25.33 1.07
N THR A 427 5.33 -24.43 0.87
CA THR A 427 5.27 -23.03 1.30
C THR A 427 5.64 -22.12 0.12
N PHE A 428 5.66 -20.80 0.33
CA PHE A 428 5.74 -19.84 -0.77
C PHE A 428 6.73 -18.70 -0.49
N ASP A 429 7.54 -18.37 -1.49
CA ASP A 429 8.05 -17.00 -1.64
C ASP A 429 7.07 -16.23 -2.53
N ILE A 430 6.56 -15.10 -2.03
CA ILE A 430 5.58 -14.27 -2.72
C ILE A 430 6.20 -12.92 -3.02
N ASP A 431 6.04 -12.47 -4.25
CA ASP A 431 6.52 -11.17 -4.73
C ASP A 431 5.33 -10.33 -5.18
N ILE A 432 5.20 -9.15 -4.59
CA ILE A 432 4.27 -8.10 -5.01
C ILE A 432 5.05 -6.83 -5.32
N SER A 433 4.56 -6.02 -6.26
CA SER A 433 5.19 -4.74 -6.53
C SER A 433 4.24 -3.68 -7.05
N LEU A 434 4.60 -2.42 -6.77
CA LEU A 434 3.88 -1.25 -7.26
C LEU A 434 3.84 -1.21 -8.79
N THR A 435 4.89 -1.71 -9.47
CA THR A 435 4.93 -1.78 -10.94
C THR A 435 4.00 -2.87 -11.48
N GLN A 436 3.97 -4.07 -10.88
CA GLN A 436 3.00 -5.11 -11.26
C GLN A 436 1.56 -4.59 -11.13
N TYR A 437 1.25 -3.94 -10.00
CA TYR A 437 -0.04 -3.31 -9.79
C TYR A 437 -0.34 -2.24 -10.84
N ASN A 438 0.57 -1.30 -11.09
CA ASN A 438 0.32 -0.21 -12.05
C ASN A 438 0.14 -0.70 -13.49
N ILE A 439 0.86 -1.75 -13.90
CA ILE A 439 0.65 -2.40 -15.20
C ILE A 439 -0.76 -3.00 -15.27
N TRP A 440 -1.16 -3.77 -14.25
CA TRP A 440 -2.50 -4.35 -14.18
C TRP A 440 -3.58 -3.27 -14.17
N TYR A 441 -3.39 -2.22 -13.37
CA TYR A 441 -4.31 -1.10 -13.25
C TYR A 441 -4.50 -0.34 -14.56
N TYR A 442 -3.40 -0.05 -15.27
CA TYR A 442 -3.46 0.52 -16.63
C TYR A 442 -4.24 -0.37 -17.60
N ARG A 443 -4.03 -1.70 -17.53
CA ARG A 443 -4.70 -2.69 -18.40
C ARG A 443 -6.20 -2.85 -18.13
N LEU A 444 -6.72 -2.34 -17.00
CA LEU A 444 -8.18 -2.25 -16.79
C LEU A 444 -8.84 -1.26 -17.76
N GLY A 445 -8.05 -0.42 -18.42
CA GLY A 445 -8.49 0.58 -19.37
C GLY A 445 -8.90 1.89 -18.70
N LEU A 446 -8.95 2.93 -19.52
CA LEU A 446 -9.34 4.27 -19.10
C LEU A 446 -10.84 4.47 -19.23
N TYR A 447 -11.37 5.46 -18.53
CA TYR A 447 -12.67 6.02 -18.88
C TYR A 447 -12.65 6.58 -20.30
N SER A 448 -13.78 6.46 -21.02
CA SER A 448 -13.99 7.14 -22.30
C SER A 448 -13.87 8.66 -22.17
N GLU A 449 -13.64 9.36 -23.28
CA GLU A 449 -13.49 10.83 -23.27
C GLU A 449 -14.72 11.54 -22.68
N ASP A 450 -15.93 11.08 -22.99
CA ASP A 450 -17.18 11.63 -22.44
C ASP A 450 -17.29 11.41 -20.93
N GLN A 451 -16.90 10.22 -20.44
CA GLN A 451 -16.85 9.95 -19.00
C GLN A 451 -15.82 10.85 -18.31
N GLN A 452 -14.62 10.99 -18.87
CA GLN A 452 -13.60 11.87 -18.31
C GLN A 452 -14.05 13.33 -18.30
N LYS A 453 -14.71 13.81 -19.36
CA LYS A 453 -15.27 15.17 -19.42
C LYS A 453 -16.33 15.38 -18.34
N THR A 454 -17.22 14.41 -18.16
CA THR A 454 -18.24 14.45 -17.12
C THR A 454 -17.60 14.47 -15.72
N LEU A 455 -16.58 13.63 -15.49
CA LEU A 455 -15.88 13.54 -14.22
C LEU A 455 -15.18 14.85 -13.85
N ARG A 456 -14.43 15.45 -14.79
CA ARG A 456 -13.84 16.80 -14.63
C ARG A 456 -14.86 17.86 -14.27
N SER A 457 -16.07 17.78 -14.83
CA SER A 457 -17.11 18.78 -14.58
C SER A 457 -17.66 18.75 -13.14
N ARG A 458 -17.41 17.68 -12.37
CA ARG A 458 -17.86 17.57 -10.97
C ARG A 458 -17.13 18.55 -10.04
N ASP A 459 -15.89 18.94 -10.36
CA ASP A 459 -15.17 19.99 -9.65
C ASP A 459 -14.19 20.77 -10.54
N LEU A 460 -14.66 21.90 -11.06
CA LEU A 460 -13.87 22.79 -11.92
C LEU A 460 -12.69 23.48 -11.20
N GLN A 461 -12.63 23.43 -9.88
CA GLN A 461 -11.55 24.02 -9.08
C GLN A 461 -10.45 23.00 -8.77
N PHE A 462 -10.65 21.73 -9.12
CA PHE A 462 -9.65 20.69 -8.92
C PHE A 462 -8.45 20.92 -9.84
N ASN A 463 -7.35 21.40 -9.27
CA ASN A 463 -6.15 21.82 -10.00
C ASN A 463 -4.87 21.30 -9.31
N PRO A 464 -4.66 19.97 -9.28
CA PRO A 464 -3.36 19.41 -8.93
C PRO A 464 -2.36 19.65 -10.06
N ARG A 465 -1.09 19.86 -9.71
CA ARG A 465 0.02 20.19 -10.61
C ARG A 465 1.23 19.29 -10.34
N HIS A 466 2.17 19.28 -11.28
CA HIS A 466 3.40 18.49 -11.18
C HIS A 466 4.21 18.75 -9.90
N TYR A 467 4.09 19.95 -9.32
CA TYR A 467 4.80 20.36 -8.11
C TYR A 467 4.04 20.09 -6.81
N ASP A 468 2.84 19.50 -6.87
CA ASP A 468 2.16 19.04 -5.67
C ASP A 468 2.71 17.69 -5.24
N ASP A 469 3.31 17.63 -4.05
CA ASP A 469 3.70 16.36 -3.46
C ASP A 469 2.50 15.54 -2.98
N MET A 470 2.74 14.29 -2.56
CA MET A 470 1.65 13.40 -2.12
C MET A 470 0.80 13.98 -1.00
N SER A 471 1.37 14.70 -0.02
CA SER A 471 0.56 15.31 1.03
C SER A 471 -0.41 16.36 0.45
N ALA A 472 0.05 17.18 -0.49
CA ALA A 472 -0.79 18.16 -1.18
C ALA A 472 -1.84 17.49 -2.09
N LEU A 473 -1.45 16.48 -2.85
CA LEU A 473 -2.33 15.74 -3.76
C LEU A 473 -3.47 15.03 -3.00
N VAL A 474 -3.15 14.33 -1.92
CA VAL A 474 -4.16 13.65 -1.09
C VAL A 474 -5.09 14.70 -0.46
N GLY A 475 -4.56 15.81 0.07
CA GLY A 475 -5.39 16.88 0.63
C GLY A 475 -6.33 17.54 -0.38
N LYS A 476 -5.85 17.86 -1.60
CA LYS A 476 -6.69 18.41 -2.68
C LYS A 476 -7.76 17.41 -3.13
N THR A 477 -7.39 16.13 -3.24
CA THR A 477 -8.33 15.07 -3.64
C THR A 477 -9.40 14.86 -2.58
N HIS A 478 -9.03 14.83 -1.30
CA HIS A 478 -9.97 14.73 -0.18
C HIS A 478 -10.99 15.89 -0.18
N GLN A 479 -10.51 17.13 -0.33
CA GLN A 479 -11.38 18.32 -0.40
C GLN A 479 -12.33 18.27 -1.59
N SER A 480 -11.84 17.83 -2.75
CA SER A 480 -12.69 17.65 -3.93
C SER A 480 -13.73 16.56 -3.71
N LEU A 481 -13.34 15.44 -3.10
CA LEU A 481 -14.25 14.34 -2.80
C LEU A 481 -15.33 14.75 -1.78
N GLN A 482 -14.98 15.53 -0.75
CA GLN A 482 -15.95 16.13 0.18
C GLN A 482 -16.95 17.07 -0.52
N LYS A 483 -16.51 17.79 -1.55
CA LYS A 483 -17.38 18.68 -2.35
C LYS A 483 -18.31 17.88 -3.27
N ILE A 484 -17.79 16.83 -3.91
CA ILE A 484 -18.49 16.04 -4.92
C ILE A 484 -19.42 14.99 -4.31
N ARG A 485 -19.02 14.41 -3.18
CA ARG A 485 -19.68 13.31 -2.45
C ARG A 485 -19.75 13.59 -0.93
N PRO A 486 -20.38 14.70 -0.48
CA PRO A 486 -20.42 15.06 0.94
C PRO A 486 -21.14 14.03 1.82
N GLU A 487 -22.08 13.27 1.26
CA GLU A 487 -22.81 12.19 1.92
C GLU A 487 -21.89 11.05 2.38
N MET A 488 -20.84 10.74 1.62
CA MET A 488 -19.87 9.69 1.94
C MET A 488 -19.18 9.88 3.31
N PHE A 489 -19.12 11.12 3.82
CA PHE A 489 -18.51 11.49 5.09
C PHE A 489 -19.51 11.62 6.24
N LYS A 490 -20.78 11.27 6.03
CA LYS A 490 -21.86 11.34 7.05
C LYS A 490 -22.17 9.99 7.71
N HIS A 491 -21.33 8.98 7.47
CA HIS A 491 -21.48 7.62 7.97
C HIS A 491 -20.57 7.36 9.18
N PRO A 492 -21.01 7.61 10.43
CA PRO A 492 -20.23 7.26 11.61
C PRO A 492 -19.91 5.76 11.70
N GLU A 493 -20.74 4.89 11.11
CA GLU A 493 -20.54 3.45 11.04
C GLU A 493 -19.37 3.01 10.15
N TYR A 494 -18.88 3.90 9.26
CA TYR A 494 -17.65 3.67 8.49
C TYR A 494 -16.40 3.76 9.35
N PHE A 495 -16.50 4.18 10.61
CA PHE A 495 -15.37 4.37 11.50
C PHE A 495 -15.54 3.58 12.79
N TRP A 496 -14.51 2.80 13.13
CA TRP A 496 -14.45 2.03 14.36
C TRP A 496 -13.62 2.72 15.44
N ASP A 497 -14.04 2.55 16.69
CA ASP A 497 -13.32 3.08 17.85
C ASP A 497 -12.09 2.22 18.15
N MET A 498 -10.94 2.88 18.28
CA MET A 498 -9.67 2.28 18.64
C MET A 498 -9.06 3.06 19.80
N SER A 499 -8.81 2.38 20.92
CA SER A 499 -8.30 3.02 22.13
C SER A 499 -7.02 3.84 21.88
N GLY A 500 -7.05 5.13 22.24
CA GLY A 500 -5.88 6.02 22.14
C GLY A 500 -4.86 5.86 23.27
N LYS A 501 -5.12 4.97 24.25
CA LYS A 501 -4.28 4.78 25.45
C LYS A 501 -2.84 4.41 25.14
N GLU A 502 -2.60 3.66 24.07
CA GLU A 502 -1.23 3.30 23.64
C GLU A 502 -0.41 4.54 23.23
N TYR A 503 -1.08 5.60 22.79
CA TYR A 503 -0.49 6.92 22.53
C TYR A 503 -0.51 7.85 23.76
N GLY A 504 -0.97 7.37 24.93
CA GLY A 504 -1.14 8.19 26.14
C GLY A 504 -2.26 9.22 26.03
N LEU A 505 -3.25 8.93 25.18
CA LEU A 505 -4.44 9.76 24.99
C LEU A 505 -5.60 9.24 25.86
N ASP A 506 -6.45 10.18 26.26
CA ASP A 506 -7.65 9.89 27.05
C ASP A 506 -8.88 9.56 26.18
N GLY A 507 -8.82 9.91 24.88
CA GLY A 507 -9.87 9.64 23.91
C GLY A 507 -9.46 8.60 22.87
N ASP A 508 -10.47 8.01 22.24
CA ASP A 508 -10.29 6.98 21.21
C ASP A 508 -10.07 7.61 19.83
N PHE A 509 -9.34 6.89 18.99
CA PHE A 509 -9.28 7.13 17.56
C PHE A 509 -10.55 6.60 16.90
N LYS A 510 -11.08 7.35 15.94
CA LYS A 510 -11.94 6.82 14.89
C LYS A 510 -11.07 6.42 13.71
N VAL A 511 -11.04 5.14 13.37
CA VAL A 511 -10.26 4.58 12.24
C VAL A 511 -11.22 3.97 11.23
N LEU A 512 -10.97 4.17 9.94
CA LEU A 512 -11.82 3.66 8.86
C LEU A 512 -11.95 2.14 8.95
N ALA A 513 -13.18 1.61 8.89
CA ALA A 513 -13.49 0.19 8.81
C ALA A 513 -13.01 -0.43 7.47
N PRO A 514 -12.81 -1.75 7.39
CA PRO A 514 -12.59 -2.42 6.11
C PRO A 514 -13.80 -2.26 5.18
N ALA A 515 -13.56 -2.29 3.87
CA ALA A 515 -14.61 -2.13 2.86
C ALA A 515 -15.50 -3.36 2.67
N PHE A 516 -15.32 -4.41 3.46
CA PHE A 516 -16.07 -5.66 3.33
C PHE A 516 -16.69 -6.10 4.65
N LYS A 517 -17.87 -6.72 4.55
CA LYS A 517 -18.59 -7.33 5.66
C LYS A 517 -19.02 -8.73 5.30
N PHE A 518 -18.91 -9.65 6.26
CA PHE A 518 -19.41 -11.01 6.15
C PHE A 518 -20.75 -11.16 6.89
N GLU A 519 -21.60 -12.06 6.40
CA GLU A 519 -22.88 -12.36 7.05
C GLU A 519 -22.72 -13.02 8.43
N LYS A 520 -21.70 -13.87 8.62
CA LYS A 520 -21.47 -14.66 9.86
C LYS A 520 -20.09 -14.42 10.48
N SER A 521 -19.04 -14.37 9.66
CA SER A 521 -17.67 -14.23 10.14
C SER A 521 -17.43 -12.86 10.77
N SER A 522 -16.94 -12.86 12.00
CA SER A 522 -16.52 -11.66 12.70
C SER A 522 -15.13 -11.23 12.25
N ILE A 523 -15.00 -9.93 11.94
CA ILE A 523 -13.74 -9.26 11.61
C ILE A 523 -13.57 -8.04 12.51
N GLY A 524 -12.32 -7.66 12.78
CA GLY A 524 -12.02 -6.56 13.67
C GLY A 524 -10.55 -6.52 14.08
N TRP A 525 -10.06 -5.33 14.40
CA TRP A 525 -8.73 -5.16 14.98
C TRP A 525 -8.78 -5.40 16.48
N LYS A 526 -8.13 -6.48 16.95
CA LYS A 526 -8.02 -6.81 18.38
C LYS A 526 -7.04 -5.92 19.13
N VAL A 527 -6.08 -5.34 18.41
CA VAL A 527 -5.01 -4.51 18.96
C VAL A 527 -5.23 -3.07 18.48
N PRO A 528 -5.34 -2.08 19.39
CA PRO A 528 -5.43 -0.69 18.97
C PRO A 528 -4.12 -0.22 18.35
N THR A 529 -4.23 0.83 17.53
CA THR A 529 -3.06 1.57 17.05
C THR A 529 -2.22 2.09 18.22
N GLY A 530 -0.89 2.20 18.04
CA GLY A 530 -0.02 2.61 19.14
C GLY A 530 1.40 2.98 18.74
N ARG A 531 2.17 3.46 19.72
CA ARG A 531 3.56 3.90 19.55
C ARG A 531 4.50 2.78 19.09
N ARG A 532 5.63 3.22 18.54
CA ARG A 532 6.76 2.35 18.20
C ARG A 532 7.39 1.77 19.45
N GLY A 533 7.86 0.53 19.37
CA GLY A 533 8.61 -0.16 20.43
C GLY A 533 7.82 -0.41 21.71
N ARG A 534 6.49 -0.32 21.69
CA ARG A 534 5.68 -0.37 22.90
C ARG A 534 5.47 -1.78 23.46
N SER A 535 5.64 -2.80 22.62
CA SER A 535 5.35 -4.19 22.96
C SER A 535 6.64 -4.99 23.14
N LYS A 536 6.56 -6.06 23.94
CA LYS A 536 7.62 -7.07 24.04
C LYS A 536 7.67 -7.92 22.77
N ALA A 537 8.88 -8.35 22.41
CA ALA A 537 9.14 -9.24 21.28
C ALA A 537 8.74 -10.70 21.59
N GLU A 538 7.45 -10.95 21.76
CA GLU A 538 6.90 -12.28 22.04
C GLU A 538 5.51 -12.45 21.38
N TRP A 539 5.18 -13.68 20.97
CA TRP A 539 3.81 -14.03 20.57
C TRP A 539 2.95 -14.14 21.83
N VAL A 540 1.91 -13.32 21.92
CA VAL A 540 0.98 -13.42 23.05
C VAL A 540 0.01 -14.54 22.70
N LEU A 541 -0.04 -15.56 23.55
CA LEU A 541 -0.97 -16.67 23.42
C LEU A 541 -2.39 -16.13 23.44
#